data_AF-A0A9D6J6X1-F1
#
_entry.id   AF-A0A9D6J6X1-F1
#
_cell.length_a   1.000
_cell.length_b   1.000
_cell.length_c   1.000
_cell.angle_alpha   90.00
_cell.angle_beta   90.00
_cell.angle_gamma   90.00
#
_symmetry.space_group_name_H-M   'P 1'
#
loop_
_entity.id
_entity.type
_entity.pdbx_description
1 polymer ?
#
loop_
_entity_poly.entity_id
_entity_poly.type
_entity_poly.pdbx_seq_one_letter_code
_entity_poly.pdbx_strand_id
1 'polypeptide(L)'
;MTTAFLGKPQETRNDSENLSTVSFRLVFLVFVFSALLCFSQFLSGRSSNLFPLPKFSFRGNAFFDVGSVKNPTLVAFAISPKGKIAILDSKSGVSQVFSSDGRLLFQTPEELPGAGKLLRPLSIAFGEQEEIFVADTGNQRVVQFASNGAIKTLGKPGIFNGQFVLPTSLLISEGNLFVLDSSLCRIQEFNSSGF
;
A
#
# COMPACT_ATOMS: atom_id res chain seq x y z
N MET A 1 -78.13 11.57 63.03
CA MET A 1 -77.63 12.47 61.97
C MET A 1 -76.34 13.10 62.44
N THR A 2 -75.25 12.67 61.82
CA THR A 2 -73.99 13.35 61.45
C THR A 2 -73.59 14.68 62.13
N THR A 3 -72.36 14.73 62.67
CA THR A 3 -71.32 15.81 62.50
C THR A 3 -70.09 15.41 63.34
N ALA A 4 -68.95 14.98 62.75
CA ALA A 4 -67.89 15.68 62.00
C ALA A 4 -66.65 15.93 62.88
N PHE A 5 -65.60 15.13 62.65
CA PHE A 5 -64.25 15.22 63.25
C PHE A 5 -63.47 16.38 62.62
N LEU A 6 -62.84 17.22 63.45
CA LEU A 6 -61.85 18.23 63.02
C LEU A 6 -60.43 17.67 63.27
N GLY A 7 -59.73 17.26 62.21
CA GLY A 7 -58.30 16.92 62.24
C GLY A 7 -57.45 18.13 61.83
N LYS A 8 -56.35 18.39 62.57
CA LYS A 8 -55.40 19.48 62.31
C LYS A 8 -54.64 19.30 60.97
N PRO A 9 -54.13 20.39 60.35
CA PRO A 9 -53.43 20.33 59.07
C PRO A 9 -52.04 19.69 59.22
N GLN A 10 -51.65 18.88 58.23
CA GLN A 10 -50.33 18.28 58.11
C GLN A 10 -49.32 19.27 57.51
N GLU A 11 -48.13 19.28 58.10
CA GLU A 11 -46.95 20.04 57.70
C GLU A 11 -46.28 19.36 56.51
N THR A 12 -46.19 20.03 55.36
CA THR A 12 -45.51 19.50 54.16
C THR A 12 -44.00 19.63 54.33
N ARG A 13 -43.33 18.48 54.44
CA ARG A 13 -41.86 18.37 54.52
C ARG A 13 -41.24 18.67 53.14
N ASN A 14 -40.32 19.62 53.11
CA ASN A 14 -39.63 20.09 51.90
C ASN A 14 -38.52 19.07 51.49
N ASP A 15 -38.78 18.24 50.48
CA ASP A 15 -37.84 17.22 49.98
C ASP A 15 -36.81 17.77 48.96
N SER A 16 -36.74 19.08 48.76
CA SER A 16 -35.89 19.72 47.73
C SER A 16 -34.42 19.90 48.13
N GLU A 17 -34.06 19.80 49.42
CA GLU A 17 -32.68 20.07 49.89
C GLU A 17 -31.71 18.88 49.80
N ASN A 18 -32.19 17.65 49.55
CA ASN A 18 -31.33 16.47 49.50
C ASN A 18 -30.85 16.08 48.09
N LEU A 19 -31.53 16.54 47.04
CA LEU A 19 -31.20 16.19 45.65
C LEU A 19 -30.00 16.98 45.09
N SER A 20 -29.76 18.21 45.57
CA SER A 20 -28.64 19.05 45.13
C SER A 20 -27.29 18.53 45.64
N THR A 21 -27.23 18.10 46.91
CA THR A 21 -25.99 17.69 47.59
C THR A 21 -25.50 16.32 47.11
N VAL A 22 -26.42 15.40 46.79
CA VAL A 22 -26.09 14.08 46.21
C VAL A 22 -25.62 14.21 44.77
N SER A 23 -26.26 15.08 43.98
CA SER A 23 -25.88 15.35 42.59
C SER A 23 -24.47 15.96 42.48
N PHE A 24 -24.13 16.92 43.35
CA PHE A 24 -22.78 17.51 43.37
C PHE A 24 -21.68 16.52 43.75
N ARG A 25 -21.93 15.62 44.72
CA ARG A 25 -20.94 14.59 45.12
C ARG A 25 -20.70 13.57 44.01
N LEU A 26 -21.73 13.19 43.27
CA LEU A 26 -21.62 12.24 42.15
C LEU A 26 -20.88 12.87 40.96
N VAL A 27 -21.19 14.12 40.62
CA VAL A 27 -20.50 14.85 39.53
C VAL A 27 -19.01 15.03 39.87
N PHE A 28 -18.68 15.42 41.11
CA PHE A 28 -17.29 15.58 41.53
C PHE A 28 -16.50 14.26 41.48
N LEU A 29 -17.12 13.14 41.88
CA LEU A 29 -16.50 11.81 41.81
C LEU A 29 -16.21 11.38 40.36
N VAL A 30 -17.12 11.65 39.43
CA VAL A 30 -16.95 11.34 38.00
C VAL A 30 -15.79 12.15 37.39
N PHE A 31 -15.65 13.43 37.75
CA PHE A 31 -14.52 14.26 37.30
C PHE A 31 -13.17 13.78 37.84
N VAL A 32 -13.11 13.38 39.12
CA VAL A 32 -11.88 12.85 39.74
C VAL A 32 -11.48 11.49 39.13
N PHE A 33 -12.45 10.60 38.89
CA PHE A 33 -12.18 9.32 38.22
C PHE A 33 -11.74 9.49 36.76
N SER A 34 -12.36 10.42 36.02
CA SER A 34 -11.96 10.75 34.65
C SER A 34 -10.53 11.32 34.61
N ALA A 35 -10.19 12.22 35.54
CA ALA A 35 -8.85 12.79 35.65
C ALA A 35 -7.80 11.72 36.01
N LEU A 36 -8.12 10.79 36.93
CA LEU A 36 -7.23 9.68 37.31
C LEU A 36 -7.04 8.67 36.16
N LEU A 37 -8.08 8.35 35.40
CA LEU A 37 -7.98 7.54 34.18
C LEU A 37 -7.09 8.21 33.13
N CYS A 38 -7.26 9.51 32.92
CA CYS A 38 -6.45 10.29 31.98
C CYS A 38 -4.98 10.37 32.42
N PHE A 39 -4.74 10.56 33.73
CA PHE A 39 -3.39 10.61 34.31
C PHE A 39 -2.69 9.23 34.27
N SER A 40 -3.43 8.13 34.41
CA SER A 40 -2.88 6.78 34.22
C SER A 40 -2.43 6.53 32.78
N GLN A 41 -3.13 7.09 31.79
CA GLN A 41 -2.71 6.99 30.39
C GLN A 41 -1.46 7.82 30.11
N PHE A 42 -1.35 9.01 30.73
CA PHE A 42 -0.18 9.87 30.64
C PHE A 42 1.07 9.24 31.27
N LEU A 43 0.95 8.63 32.45
CA LEU A 43 2.05 7.89 33.10
C LEU A 43 2.43 6.59 32.38
N SER A 44 1.52 6.01 31.59
CA SER A 44 1.78 4.78 30.82
C SER A 44 2.62 5.00 29.55
N GLY A 45 2.97 6.25 29.21
CA GLY A 45 3.79 6.54 28.03
C GLY A 45 3.18 6.07 26.71
N ARG A 46 1.87 5.78 26.67
CA ARG A 46 1.14 5.47 25.44
C ARG A 46 1.02 6.74 24.61
N SER A 47 2.08 7.05 23.87
CA SER A 47 1.95 7.75 22.60
C SER A 47 1.00 6.92 21.76
N SER A 48 -0.27 7.32 21.69
CA SER A 48 -1.14 6.86 20.63
C SER A 48 -0.50 7.38 19.35
N ASN A 49 0.31 6.55 18.70
CA ASN A 49 0.82 6.85 17.37
C ASN A 49 -0.41 7.17 16.51
N LEU A 50 -0.63 8.46 16.23
CA LEU A 50 -1.84 8.96 15.56
C LEU A 50 -1.92 8.50 14.10
N PHE A 51 -0.89 7.80 13.61
CA PHE A 51 -0.78 7.33 12.25
C PHE A 51 -0.33 5.87 12.23
N PRO A 52 -0.94 5.04 11.36
CA PRO A 52 -0.48 3.66 11.17
C PRO A 52 0.98 3.67 10.69
N LEU A 53 1.84 2.91 11.36
CA LEU A 53 3.21 2.71 10.91
C LEU A 53 3.25 1.74 9.73
N PRO A 54 4.13 1.96 8.74
CA PRO A 54 4.32 1.03 7.64
C PRO A 54 4.81 -0.33 8.17
N LYS A 55 4.30 -1.43 7.61
CA LYS A 55 4.73 -2.80 7.98
C LYS A 55 6.19 -3.06 7.63
N PHE A 56 6.69 -2.43 6.56
CA PHE A 56 8.09 -2.39 6.16
C PHE A 56 8.29 -1.15 5.27
N SER A 57 9.54 -0.69 5.13
CA SER A 57 9.90 0.40 4.22
C SER A 57 11.19 0.09 3.50
N PHE A 58 11.19 0.19 2.16
CA PHE A 58 12.41 0.16 1.37
C PHE A 58 12.94 1.59 1.23
N ARG A 59 14.18 1.83 1.64
CA ARG A 59 14.86 3.10 1.44
C ARG A 59 16.16 2.80 0.69
N GLY A 60 16.31 3.37 -0.51
CA GLY A 60 17.56 3.24 -1.25
C GLY A 60 18.73 3.79 -0.43
N ASN A 61 19.84 3.06 -0.43
CA ASN A 61 21.10 3.49 0.18
C ASN A 61 22.21 3.44 -0.90
N ALA A 62 23.35 4.09 -0.65
CA ALA A 62 24.51 4.06 -1.55
C ALA A 62 25.37 2.78 -1.41
N PHE A 63 25.00 1.84 -0.53
CA PHE A 63 25.84 0.71 -0.11
C PHE A 63 25.12 -0.63 -0.23
N PHE A 64 25.88 -1.70 -0.49
CA PHE A 64 25.33 -3.00 -0.87
C PHE A 64 24.65 -3.71 0.32
N ASP A 65 23.36 -3.51 0.51
CA ASP A 65 22.52 -4.33 1.40
C ASP A 65 21.35 -4.95 0.62
N VAL A 66 21.03 -6.21 0.95
CA VAL A 66 19.80 -6.88 0.52
C VAL A 66 18.60 -6.05 1.02
N GLY A 67 17.71 -5.64 0.13
CA GLY A 67 16.62 -4.70 0.47
C GLY A 67 16.92 -3.24 0.14
N SER A 68 18.07 -2.94 -0.45
CA SER A 68 18.34 -1.60 -0.97
C SER A 68 18.05 -1.48 -2.47
N VAL A 69 17.35 -0.41 -2.83
CA VAL A 69 17.31 0.08 -4.21
C VAL A 69 18.55 0.93 -4.43
N LYS A 70 19.43 0.51 -5.36
CA LYS A 70 20.66 1.25 -5.66
C LYS A 70 20.31 2.53 -6.42
N ASN A 71 20.75 3.70 -5.93
CA ASN A 71 20.61 4.99 -6.64
C ASN A 71 19.27 5.21 -7.39
N PRO A 72 18.11 5.02 -6.71
CA PRO A 72 16.80 5.12 -7.34
C PRO A 72 16.61 6.54 -7.89
N THR A 73 16.75 6.69 -9.20
CA THR A 73 16.50 7.97 -9.88
C THR A 73 15.12 7.95 -10.53
N LEU A 74 14.72 6.79 -11.03
CA LEU A 74 13.38 6.46 -11.53
C LEU A 74 13.06 5.06 -11.03
N VAL A 75 11.96 4.93 -10.28
CA VAL A 75 11.54 3.67 -9.68
C VAL A 75 10.09 3.39 -10.06
N ALA A 76 9.83 2.17 -10.51
CA ALA A 76 8.49 1.62 -10.59
C ALA A 76 8.37 0.45 -9.61
N PHE A 77 7.16 0.14 -9.18
CA PHE A 77 6.90 -1.06 -8.39
C PHE A 77 5.61 -1.75 -8.84
N ALA A 78 5.51 -3.03 -8.56
CA ALA A 78 4.30 -3.83 -8.76
C ALA A 78 4.10 -4.77 -7.58
N ILE A 79 2.85 -5.16 -7.33
CA ILE A 79 2.49 -6.14 -6.32
C ILE A 79 1.83 -7.32 -7.04
N SER A 80 2.33 -8.53 -6.79
CA SER A 80 1.76 -9.74 -7.37
C SER A 80 0.47 -10.15 -6.65
N PRO A 81 -0.39 -10.96 -7.28
CA PRO A 81 -1.58 -11.51 -6.61
C PRO A 81 -1.26 -12.29 -5.32
N LYS A 82 -0.06 -12.89 -5.22
CA LYS A 82 0.43 -13.58 -4.02
C LYS A 82 1.16 -12.66 -3.03
N GLY A 83 1.16 -11.35 -3.26
CA GLY A 83 1.74 -10.34 -2.38
C GLY A 83 3.25 -10.13 -2.51
N LYS A 84 3.90 -10.65 -3.58
CA LYS A 84 5.29 -10.29 -3.85
C LYS A 84 5.38 -8.86 -4.35
N ILE A 85 6.51 -8.21 -4.12
CA ILE A 85 6.72 -6.81 -4.48
C ILE A 85 7.91 -6.75 -5.42
N ALA A 86 7.68 -6.33 -6.66
CA ALA A 86 8.78 -6.04 -7.58
C ALA A 86 9.09 -4.55 -7.53
N ILE A 87 10.37 -4.22 -7.49
CA ILE A 87 10.91 -2.87 -7.60
C ILE A 87 11.81 -2.84 -8.83
N LEU A 88 11.58 -1.89 -9.72
CA LEU A 88 12.37 -1.66 -10.90
C LEU A 88 13.20 -0.39 -10.69
N ASP A 89 14.52 -0.49 -10.78
CA ASP A 89 15.39 0.68 -10.89
C ASP A 89 15.74 0.93 -12.36
N SER A 90 15.16 1.99 -12.93
CA SER A 90 15.30 2.33 -14.34
C SER A 90 16.73 2.69 -14.74
N LYS A 91 17.60 3.10 -13.81
CA LYS A 91 18.97 3.52 -14.14
C LYS A 91 19.91 2.32 -14.24
N SER A 92 19.79 1.37 -13.30
CA SER A 92 20.58 0.13 -13.36
C SER A 92 20.02 -0.87 -14.37
N GLY A 93 18.74 -0.74 -14.74
CA GLY A 93 18.06 -1.75 -15.56
C GLY A 93 17.84 -3.06 -14.80
N VAL A 94 17.89 -3.03 -13.48
CA VAL A 94 17.75 -4.21 -12.62
C VAL A 94 16.42 -4.13 -11.87
N SER A 95 15.66 -5.23 -11.91
CA SER A 95 14.48 -5.42 -11.08
C SER A 95 14.82 -6.33 -9.90
N GLN A 96 14.35 -5.96 -8.72
CA GLN A 96 14.42 -6.77 -7.50
C GLN A 96 13.01 -7.16 -7.09
N VAL A 97 12.80 -8.42 -6.75
CA VAL A 97 11.53 -8.96 -6.29
C VAL A 97 11.68 -9.38 -4.85
N PHE A 98 10.75 -8.93 -4.03
CA PHE A 98 10.68 -9.17 -2.61
C PHE A 98 9.43 -9.97 -2.28
N SER A 99 9.49 -10.67 -1.16
CA SER A 99 8.34 -11.24 -0.47
C SER A 99 7.52 -10.15 0.22
N SER A 100 6.31 -10.50 0.66
CA SER A 100 5.41 -9.58 1.36
C SER A 100 5.94 -9.09 2.72
N ASP A 101 6.92 -9.80 3.30
CA ASP A 101 7.66 -9.43 4.51
C ASP A 101 8.98 -8.72 4.20
N GLY A 102 9.26 -8.42 2.94
CA GLY A 102 10.39 -7.58 2.52
C GLY A 102 11.71 -8.32 2.27
N ARG A 103 11.73 -9.66 2.33
CA ARG A 103 12.93 -10.45 1.98
C ARG A 103 13.12 -10.52 0.47
N LEU A 104 14.33 -10.32 -0.02
CA LEU A 104 14.66 -10.46 -1.45
C LEU A 104 14.48 -11.91 -1.90
N LEU A 105 13.73 -12.11 -2.98
CA LEU A 105 13.43 -13.40 -3.60
C LEU A 105 14.16 -13.60 -4.92
N PHE A 106 14.25 -12.54 -5.73
CA PHE A 106 14.81 -12.62 -7.07
C PHE A 106 15.40 -11.27 -7.49
N GLN A 107 16.44 -11.33 -8.31
CA GLN A 107 17.03 -10.18 -8.98
C GLN A 107 17.23 -10.54 -10.44
N THR A 108 16.84 -9.66 -11.36
CA THR A 108 17.06 -9.89 -12.79
C THR A 108 18.56 -9.90 -13.09
N PRO A 109 19.00 -10.72 -14.07
CA PRO A 109 20.38 -10.65 -14.53
C PRO A 109 20.65 -9.28 -15.19
N GLU A 110 21.91 -8.83 -15.14
CA GLU A 110 22.31 -7.55 -15.75
C GLU A 110 22.17 -7.57 -17.28
N GLU A 111 22.36 -8.74 -17.88
CA GLU A 111 22.22 -8.97 -19.31
C GLU A 111 21.32 -10.19 -19.57
N LEU A 112 20.36 -10.02 -20.48
CA LEU A 112 19.41 -11.04 -20.87
C LEU A 112 20.00 -11.90 -21.99
N PRO A 113 20.11 -13.23 -21.83
CA PRO A 113 20.57 -14.11 -22.90
C PRO A 113 19.83 -13.87 -24.22
N GLY A 114 20.57 -13.50 -25.27
CA GLY A 114 20.02 -13.22 -26.60
C GLY A 114 19.20 -11.94 -26.75
N ALA A 115 18.95 -11.20 -25.66
CA ALA A 115 18.17 -9.96 -25.67
C ALA A 115 18.95 -8.73 -25.18
N GLY A 116 20.16 -8.91 -24.63
CA GLY A 116 21.01 -7.81 -24.16
C GLY A 116 20.50 -7.18 -22.86
N LYS A 117 21.02 -6.00 -22.50
CA LYS A 117 20.63 -5.30 -21.26
C LYS A 117 19.30 -4.56 -21.43
N LEU A 118 18.58 -4.38 -20.32
CA LEU A 118 17.46 -3.44 -20.27
C LEU A 118 18.00 -2.01 -20.44
N LEU A 119 17.29 -1.18 -21.20
CA LEU A 119 17.63 0.20 -21.49
C LEU A 119 16.50 1.13 -21.06
N ARG A 120 16.71 1.88 -19.98
CA ARG A 120 15.73 2.81 -19.40
C ARG A 120 14.34 2.17 -19.23
N PRO A 121 14.21 1.02 -18.54
CA PRO A 121 12.91 0.40 -18.34
C PRO A 121 12.04 1.28 -17.43
N LEU A 122 10.78 1.52 -17.77
CA LEU A 122 9.93 2.49 -17.04
C LEU A 122 8.77 1.88 -16.25
N SER A 123 8.36 0.66 -16.58
CA SER A 123 7.22 0.02 -15.93
C SER A 123 7.48 -1.45 -15.68
N ILE A 124 6.88 -1.96 -14.61
CA ILE A 124 6.91 -3.36 -14.21
C ILE A 124 5.50 -3.81 -13.82
N ALA A 125 5.11 -5.03 -14.17
CA ALA A 125 3.81 -5.60 -13.81
C ALA A 125 3.92 -7.11 -13.56
N PHE A 126 2.99 -7.66 -12.79
CA PHE A 126 2.90 -9.10 -12.54
C PHE A 126 1.76 -9.73 -13.35
N GLY A 127 2.07 -10.85 -14.01
CA GLY A 127 1.08 -11.77 -14.56
C GLY A 127 0.39 -12.60 -13.47
N GLU A 128 -0.67 -13.29 -13.85
CA GLU A 128 -1.44 -14.15 -12.94
C GLU A 128 -0.63 -15.36 -12.44
N GLN A 129 0.32 -15.85 -13.24
CA GLN A 129 1.20 -16.97 -12.89
C GLN A 129 2.54 -16.50 -12.28
N GLU A 130 2.59 -15.26 -11.78
CA GLU A 130 3.76 -14.63 -11.15
C GLU A 130 4.92 -14.33 -12.12
N GLU A 131 4.66 -14.27 -13.42
CA GLU A 131 5.62 -13.72 -14.38
C GLU A 131 5.75 -12.22 -14.20
N ILE A 132 6.91 -11.70 -14.58
CA ILE A 132 7.20 -10.27 -14.47
C ILE A 132 7.32 -9.71 -15.88
N PHE A 133 6.54 -8.68 -16.17
CA PHE A 133 6.63 -7.93 -17.42
C PHE A 133 7.32 -6.61 -17.15
N VAL A 134 8.29 -6.26 -17.98
CA VAL A 134 9.04 -5.01 -17.91
C VAL A 134 8.92 -4.26 -19.23
N ALA A 135 8.49 -3.01 -19.19
CA ALA A 135 8.54 -2.11 -20.34
C ALA A 135 9.98 -1.64 -20.50
N ASP A 136 10.70 -2.23 -21.43
CA ASP A 136 12.09 -1.92 -21.77
C ASP A 136 12.11 -0.74 -22.76
N THR A 137 11.73 0.43 -22.26
CA THR A 137 11.34 1.60 -23.06
C THR A 137 12.40 2.04 -24.05
N GLY A 138 13.67 2.07 -23.64
CA GLY A 138 14.77 2.47 -24.51
C GLY A 138 15.03 1.48 -25.64
N ASN A 139 14.73 0.20 -25.43
CA ASN A 139 14.77 -0.84 -26.47
C ASN A 139 13.44 -1.04 -27.20
N GLN A 140 12.40 -0.25 -26.86
CA GLN A 140 11.11 -0.23 -27.55
C GLN A 140 10.44 -1.61 -27.60
N ARG A 141 10.48 -2.34 -26.49
CA ARG A 141 9.94 -3.69 -26.33
C ARG A 141 9.37 -3.91 -24.94
N VAL A 142 8.67 -5.03 -24.75
CA VAL A 142 8.32 -5.57 -23.43
C VAL A 142 9.07 -6.88 -23.22
N VAL A 143 9.62 -7.07 -22.02
CA VAL A 143 10.33 -8.29 -21.62
C VAL A 143 9.54 -9.02 -20.56
N GLN A 144 9.30 -10.31 -20.76
CA GLN A 144 8.70 -11.21 -19.76
C GLN A 144 9.80 -12.07 -19.12
N PHE A 145 9.82 -12.11 -17.79
CA PHE A 145 10.66 -12.99 -16.99
C PHE A 145 9.80 -14.10 -16.38
N ALA A 146 10.12 -15.35 -16.72
CA ALA A 146 9.55 -16.52 -16.07
C ALA A 146 10.36 -16.91 -14.82
N SER A 147 9.72 -17.65 -13.91
CA SER A 147 10.34 -18.16 -12.67
C SER A 147 11.50 -19.14 -12.90
N ASN A 148 11.58 -19.75 -14.08
CA ASN A 148 12.63 -20.68 -14.48
C ASN A 148 13.75 -20.01 -15.32
N GLY A 149 13.76 -18.68 -15.44
CA GLY A 149 14.77 -17.93 -16.19
C GLY A 149 14.56 -17.89 -17.70
N ALA A 150 13.48 -18.47 -18.24
CA ALA A 150 13.10 -18.27 -19.64
C ALA A 150 12.63 -16.82 -19.86
N ILE A 151 13.10 -16.22 -20.95
CA ILE A 151 12.82 -14.82 -21.29
C ILE A 151 12.10 -14.80 -22.63
N LYS A 152 10.98 -14.06 -22.68
CA LYS A 152 10.29 -13.74 -23.92
C LYS A 152 10.30 -12.23 -24.13
N THR A 153 10.38 -11.82 -25.39
CA THR A 153 10.30 -10.40 -25.77
C THR A 153 9.09 -10.19 -26.67
N LEU A 154 8.29 -9.19 -26.35
CA LEU A 154 7.19 -8.75 -27.19
C LEU A 154 7.51 -7.42 -27.84
N GLY A 155 7.21 -7.38 -29.12
CA GLY A 155 7.28 -6.21 -29.97
C GLY A 155 8.69 -5.78 -30.35
N LYS A 156 8.72 -4.73 -31.17
CA LYS A 156 9.92 -4.18 -31.79
C LYS A 156 9.70 -2.70 -32.12
N PRO A 157 10.76 -1.95 -32.42
CA PRO A 157 10.64 -0.58 -32.92
C PRO A 157 9.62 -0.41 -34.04
N GLY A 158 8.75 0.61 -33.93
CA GLY A 158 7.87 1.06 -35.00
C GLY A 158 6.47 1.47 -34.53
N ILE A 159 5.58 1.75 -35.50
CA ILE A 159 4.28 2.40 -35.26
C ILE A 159 3.07 1.49 -35.50
N PHE A 160 3.28 0.29 -36.03
CA PHE A 160 2.21 -0.64 -36.35
C PHE A 160 1.81 -1.51 -35.14
N ASN A 161 0.84 -2.40 -35.32
CA ASN A 161 0.42 -3.34 -34.29
C ASN A 161 1.60 -4.25 -33.88
N GLY A 162 1.75 -4.47 -32.58
CA GLY A 162 2.88 -5.19 -32.00
C GLY A 162 4.21 -4.42 -32.07
N GLN A 163 4.20 -3.14 -32.43
CA GLN A 163 5.39 -2.29 -32.44
C GLN A 163 5.24 -1.13 -31.46
N PHE A 164 6.39 -0.62 -31.00
CA PHE A 164 6.46 0.46 -30.01
C PHE A 164 7.48 1.53 -30.40
N VAL A 165 7.23 2.75 -29.94
CA VAL A 165 8.14 3.89 -29.98
C VAL A 165 8.51 4.30 -28.55
N LEU A 166 7.54 4.37 -27.64
CA LEU A 166 7.78 4.73 -26.24
C LEU A 166 6.81 4.00 -25.31
N PRO A 167 7.01 2.69 -25.07
CA PRO A 167 6.17 1.95 -24.13
C PRO A 167 6.52 2.38 -22.69
N THR A 168 5.58 2.98 -21.99
CA THR A 168 5.81 3.67 -20.69
C THR A 168 5.08 3.04 -19.52
N SER A 169 3.95 2.38 -19.75
CA SER A 169 3.13 1.79 -18.69
C SER A 169 2.61 0.43 -19.11
N LEU A 170 2.61 -0.51 -18.16
CA LEU A 170 2.05 -1.84 -18.30
C LEU A 170 0.93 -2.04 -17.29
N LEU A 171 -0.13 -2.69 -17.73
CA LEU A 171 -1.21 -3.16 -16.86
C LEU A 171 -1.56 -4.59 -17.24
N ILE A 172 -1.73 -5.45 -16.25
CA ILE A 172 -2.33 -6.77 -16.42
C ILE A 172 -3.78 -6.70 -15.93
N SER A 173 -4.72 -7.13 -16.76
CA SER A 173 -6.13 -7.25 -16.39
C SER A 173 -6.72 -8.45 -17.13
N GLU A 174 -7.43 -9.32 -16.40
CA GLU A 174 -8.09 -10.51 -16.97
C GLU A 174 -7.13 -11.39 -17.80
N GLY A 175 -5.92 -11.59 -17.30
CA GLY A 175 -4.87 -12.34 -17.99
C GLY A 175 -4.26 -11.66 -19.24
N ASN A 176 -4.70 -10.47 -19.62
CA ASN A 176 -4.20 -9.73 -20.78
C ASN A 176 -3.21 -8.63 -20.37
N LEU A 177 -2.21 -8.40 -21.21
CA LEU A 177 -1.26 -7.32 -21.07
C LEU A 177 -1.69 -6.10 -21.89
N PHE A 178 -1.85 -4.99 -21.21
CA PHE A 178 -2.05 -3.68 -21.81
C PHE A 178 -0.74 -2.90 -21.77
N VAL A 179 -0.32 -2.39 -22.93
CA VAL A 179 0.89 -1.59 -23.08
C VAL A 179 0.51 -0.20 -23.56
N LEU A 180 0.74 0.81 -22.73
CA LEU A 180 0.65 2.21 -23.13
C LEU A 180 1.94 2.64 -23.83
N ASP A 181 1.79 3.06 -25.09
CA ASP A 181 2.82 3.81 -25.81
C ASP A 181 2.50 5.29 -25.75
N SER A 182 3.23 6.04 -24.93
CA SER A 182 2.97 7.47 -24.72
C SER A 182 3.33 8.33 -25.94
N SER A 183 4.25 7.89 -26.80
CA SER A 183 4.61 8.64 -28.00
C SER A 183 3.57 8.48 -29.09
N LEU A 184 2.88 7.34 -29.12
CA LEU A 184 1.82 7.06 -30.09
C LEU A 184 0.42 7.35 -29.54
N CYS A 185 0.30 7.81 -28.29
CA CYS A 185 -0.96 8.01 -27.59
C CYS A 185 -1.89 6.78 -27.70
N ARG A 186 -1.31 5.58 -27.63
CA ARG A 186 -1.99 4.33 -27.96
C ARG A 186 -1.81 3.32 -26.84
N ILE A 187 -2.87 2.57 -26.56
CA ILE A 187 -2.80 1.34 -25.76
C ILE A 187 -2.94 0.16 -26.73
N GLN A 188 -2.10 -0.85 -26.55
CA GLN A 188 -2.23 -2.14 -27.23
C GLN A 188 -2.48 -3.23 -26.19
N GLU A 189 -3.47 -4.07 -26.45
CA GLU A 189 -3.80 -5.24 -25.64
C GLU A 189 -3.21 -6.50 -26.28
N PHE A 190 -2.59 -7.35 -25.47
CA PHE A 190 -2.02 -8.62 -25.86
C PHE A 190 -2.61 -9.71 -24.97
N ASN A 191 -3.21 -10.71 -25.58
CA ASN A 191 -3.68 -11.88 -24.86
C ASN A 191 -2.51 -12.67 -24.29
N SER A 192 -2.77 -13.42 -23.21
CA SER A 192 -1.80 -14.38 -22.66
C SER A 192 -1.32 -15.42 -23.69
N SER A 193 -2.11 -15.69 -24.74
CA SER A 193 -1.76 -16.58 -25.85
C SER A 193 -0.92 -15.92 -26.95
N GLY A 194 -0.80 -14.60 -26.94
CA GLY A 194 0.03 -13.78 -27.84
C GLY A 194 1.42 -13.51 -27.28
N PHE A 195 1.78 -14.24 -26.22
CA PHE A 195 3.09 -14.30 -25.58
C PHE A 195 3.66 -15.71 -25.61
#